data_AF-A0A7S1CXD9-F1
#
_entry.id   AF-A0A7S1CXD9-F1
#
_cell.length_a   1.000
_cell.length_b   1.000
_cell.length_c   1.000
_cell.angle_alpha   90.00
_cell.angle_beta   90.00
_cell.angle_gamma   90.00
#
_symmetry.space_group_name_H-M   'P 1'
#
loop_
_entity.id
_entity.type
_entity.pdbx_description
1 polymer ?
#
loop_
_entity_poly.entity_id
_entity_poly.type
_entity_poly.pdbx_seq_one_letter_code
_entity_poly.pdbx_strand_id
1 'polypeptide(L)'
;GNNWIQRGQDIVGEAAGDLAGRSVALSAGGNVVVVGAFQNDGNGVDAGHVRIYQYMSSVNMWVQVGQDINGEAGGDAFGRSVAISNSGHHVVIGGEANDANGDASGYARVYELV
;
A
#
# COMPACT_ATOMS: atom_id res chain seq x y z
N GLY A 1 1.65 21.75 23.67
CA GLY A 1 0.42 22.22 23.00
C GLY A 1 -0.12 21.08 22.17
N ASN A 2 -1.44 20.90 22.11
CA ASN A 2 -2.05 19.63 21.68
C ASN A 2 -2.57 19.72 20.24
N ASN A 3 -1.81 20.39 19.37
CA ASN A 3 -2.22 20.70 18.02
C ASN A 3 -1.65 19.64 17.07
N TRP A 4 -2.53 18.96 16.35
CA TRP A 4 -2.13 18.13 15.22
C TRP A 4 -1.81 19.02 14.02
N ILE A 5 -0.66 18.78 13.39
CA ILE A 5 -0.19 19.48 12.19
C ILE A 5 0.19 18.41 11.18
N GLN A 6 -0.19 18.61 9.91
CA GLN A 6 0.14 17.69 8.83
C GLN A 6 1.66 17.61 8.63
N ARG A 7 2.16 16.40 8.39
CA ARG A 7 3.56 16.09 8.13
C ARG A 7 3.67 15.55 6.70
N GLY A 8 4.50 16.19 5.87
CA GLY A 8 4.52 15.96 4.43
C GLY A 8 3.29 16.53 3.71
N GLN A 9 3.26 16.37 2.39
CA GLN A 9 2.08 16.61 1.56
C GLN A 9 1.10 15.43 1.59
N ASP A 10 -0.09 15.57 1.00
CA ASP A 10 -1.04 14.48 0.85
C ASP A 10 -0.48 13.34 -0.03
N ILE A 11 -0.81 12.09 0.34
CA ILE A 11 -0.59 10.92 -0.52
C ILE A 11 -1.90 10.68 -1.27
N VAL A 12 -1.88 10.83 -2.59
CA VAL A 12 -3.05 10.73 -3.47
C VAL A 12 -3.03 9.46 -4.32
N GLY A 13 -4.21 8.94 -4.66
CA GLY A 13 -4.36 7.85 -5.64
C GLY A 13 -4.14 8.30 -7.09
N GLU A 14 -4.22 7.36 -8.02
CA GLU A 14 -3.95 7.64 -9.45
C GLU A 14 -5.22 8.04 -10.19
N ALA A 15 -6.26 7.21 -10.09
CA ALA A 15 -7.49 7.35 -10.86
C ALA A 15 -8.74 7.34 -9.97
N ALA A 16 -9.85 7.77 -10.57
CA ALA A 16 -11.16 7.75 -9.93
C ALA A 16 -11.76 6.34 -10.02
N GLY A 17 -11.57 5.55 -8.96
CA GLY A 17 -12.03 4.17 -8.85
C GLY A 17 -11.19 3.37 -7.86
N ASP A 18 -9.87 3.57 -7.92
CA ASP A 18 -8.81 2.83 -7.20
C ASP A 18 -9.00 2.55 -5.71
N LEU A 19 -9.75 3.42 -5.03
CA LEU A 19 -9.89 3.48 -3.56
C LEU A 19 -8.53 3.47 -2.82
N ALA A 20 -7.55 4.20 -3.33
CA ALA A 20 -6.28 4.42 -2.65
C ALA A 20 -6.49 4.99 -1.23
N GLY A 21 -5.82 4.38 -0.25
CA GLY A 21 -6.04 4.67 1.17
C GLY A 21 -7.12 3.80 1.82
N ARG A 22 -7.73 2.84 1.10
CA ARG A 22 -8.66 1.85 1.67
C ARG A 22 -8.03 1.05 2.82
N SER A 23 -6.73 0.79 2.70
CA SER A 23 -5.90 0.20 3.75
C SER A 23 -4.65 1.06 3.93
N VAL A 24 -4.23 1.26 5.19
CA VAL A 24 -3.03 2.03 5.54
C VAL A 24 -2.32 1.39 6.73
N ALA A 25 -0.99 1.41 6.72
CA ALA A 25 -0.17 1.00 7.86
C ALA A 25 1.07 1.89 7.99
N LEU A 26 1.48 2.21 9.22
CA LEU A 26 2.60 3.11 9.52
C LEU A 26 3.63 2.38 10.39
N SER A 27 4.92 2.47 10.06
CA SER A 27 5.98 1.86 10.87
C SER A 27 6.11 2.53 12.24
N ALA A 28 6.65 1.83 13.23
CA ALA A 28 6.69 2.32 14.62
C ALA A 28 7.53 3.61 14.78
N GLY A 29 8.50 3.85 13.90
CA GLY A 29 9.25 5.10 13.82
C GLY A 29 8.50 6.26 13.14
N GLY A 30 7.28 6.04 12.63
CA GLY A 30 6.44 7.04 11.97
C GLY A 30 7.00 7.56 10.64
N ASN A 31 7.91 6.82 10.00
CA ASN A 31 8.70 7.30 8.85
C ASN A 31 8.47 6.52 7.55
N VAL A 32 7.79 5.35 7.60
CA VAL A 32 7.40 4.59 6.42
C VAL A 32 5.91 4.27 6.51
N VAL A 33 5.16 4.60 5.48
CA VAL A 33 3.71 4.34 5.38
C VAL A 33 3.42 3.48 4.15
N VAL A 34 2.52 2.52 4.32
CA VAL A 34 1.99 1.63 3.28
C VAL A 34 0.57 2.06 2.98
N VAL A 35 0.21 2.18 1.70
CA VAL A 35 -1.09 2.63 1.23
C VAL A 35 -1.60 1.65 0.17
N GLY A 36 -2.74 1.02 0.42
CA GLY A 36 -3.39 0.09 -0.51
C GLY A 36 -4.52 0.74 -1.31
N ALA A 37 -4.63 0.31 -2.57
CA ALA A 37 -5.58 0.77 -3.58
C ALA A 37 -6.18 -0.46 -4.29
N PHE A 38 -7.09 -1.17 -3.62
CA PHE A 38 -7.51 -2.51 -4.04
C PHE A 38 -8.39 -2.57 -5.30
N GLN A 39 -8.86 -1.42 -5.81
CA GLN A 39 -9.64 -1.30 -7.04
C GLN A 39 -8.84 -0.66 -8.19
N ASN A 40 -7.52 -0.52 -8.05
CA ASN A 40 -6.69 0.07 -9.11
C ASN A 40 -6.48 -0.93 -10.26
N ASP A 41 -6.61 -0.43 -11.49
CA ASP A 41 -6.60 -1.25 -12.71
C ASP A 41 -5.18 -1.57 -13.25
N GLY A 42 -4.11 -1.21 -12.53
CA GLY A 42 -2.73 -1.18 -13.01
C GLY A 42 -2.12 -2.52 -13.47
N ASN A 43 -2.79 -3.65 -13.20
CA ASN A 43 -2.47 -4.95 -13.82
C ASN A 43 -3.75 -5.76 -14.18
N GLY A 44 -4.82 -5.06 -14.56
CA GLY A 44 -6.15 -5.62 -14.84
C GLY A 44 -7.22 -5.02 -13.93
N VAL A 45 -8.49 -5.09 -14.38
CA VAL A 45 -9.63 -4.46 -13.69
C VAL A 45 -9.75 -4.95 -12.25
N ASP A 46 -9.79 -4.05 -11.27
CA ASP A 46 -9.83 -4.38 -9.83
C ASP A 46 -8.70 -5.33 -9.36
N ALA A 47 -7.54 -5.36 -10.05
CA ALA A 47 -6.37 -6.14 -9.61
C ALA A 47 -5.80 -5.59 -8.28
N GLY A 48 -5.80 -4.27 -8.16
CA GLY A 48 -5.32 -3.53 -7.00
C GLY A 48 -3.80 -3.35 -6.95
N HIS A 49 -3.34 -2.37 -6.19
CA HIS A 49 -1.92 -2.18 -5.88
C HIS A 49 -1.67 -1.73 -4.45
N VAL A 50 -0.39 -1.73 -4.06
CA VAL A 50 0.12 -1.06 -2.86
C VAL A 50 1.31 -0.17 -3.22
N ARG A 51 1.35 1.01 -2.59
CA ARG A 51 2.49 1.93 -2.59
C ARG A 51 3.08 2.06 -1.20
N ILE A 52 4.41 2.18 -1.14
CA ILE A 52 5.17 2.40 0.09
C ILE A 52 5.84 3.77 -0.03
N TYR A 53 5.66 4.63 0.98
CA TYR A 53 6.27 5.96 1.02
C TYR A 53 7.14 6.11 2.27
N GLN A 54 8.31 6.72 2.10
CA GLN A 54 9.18 7.13 3.20
C GLN A 54 9.16 8.65 3.34
N TYR A 55 9.12 9.13 4.58
CA TYR A 55 9.15 10.56 4.86
C TYR A 55 10.58 11.12 4.79
N MET A 56 10.82 12.03 3.85
CA MET A 56 12.08 12.76 3.71
C MET A 56 12.01 14.06 4.52
N SER A 57 12.64 14.05 5.70
CA SER A 57 12.64 15.17 6.65
C SER A 57 13.38 16.42 6.16
N SER A 58 14.33 16.26 5.23
CA SER A 58 15.08 17.35 4.59
C SER A 58 14.23 18.26 3.72
N VAL A 59 13.11 17.76 3.19
CA VAL A 59 12.20 18.48 2.28
C VAL A 59 10.76 18.55 2.80
N ASN A 60 10.44 17.92 3.94
CA ASN A 60 9.08 17.73 4.46
C ASN A 60 8.14 17.14 3.40
N MET A 61 8.49 15.97 2.87
CA MET A 61 7.69 15.25 1.87
C MET A 61 7.58 13.76 2.17
N TRP A 62 6.47 13.14 1.77
CA TRP A 62 6.38 11.68 1.58
C TRP A 62 6.83 11.36 0.16
N VAL A 63 7.82 10.50 0.01
CA VAL A 63 8.40 10.09 -1.28
C VAL A 63 8.27 8.59 -1.43
N GLN A 64 7.81 8.13 -2.60
CA GLN A 64 7.60 6.72 -2.85
C GLN A 64 8.93 5.95 -2.88
N VAL A 65 8.93 4.75 -2.30
CA VAL A 65 10.08 3.84 -2.26
C VAL A 65 9.80 2.68 -3.21
N GLY A 66 10.61 2.60 -4.28
CA GLY A 66 10.45 1.58 -5.31
C GLY A 66 9.33 1.88 -6.31
N GLN A 67 8.99 0.87 -7.11
CA GLN A 67 7.85 0.88 -8.04
C GLN A 67 6.56 0.46 -7.31
N ASP A 68 5.44 0.51 -8.02
CA ASP A 68 4.15 0.05 -7.50
C ASP A 68 4.12 -1.47 -7.34
N ILE A 69 3.47 -1.95 -6.27
CA ILE A 69 3.33 -3.38 -5.99
C ILE A 69 1.93 -3.81 -6.41
N ASN A 70 1.78 -4.20 -7.67
CA ASN A 70 0.49 -4.53 -8.28
C ASN A 70 0.06 -5.97 -7.99
N GLY A 71 -1.26 -6.22 -7.97
CA GLY A 71 -1.88 -7.55 -7.98
C GLY A 71 -1.50 -8.37 -9.21
N GLU A 72 -1.83 -9.66 -9.23
CA GLU A 72 -1.37 -10.59 -10.27
C GLU A 72 -2.38 -10.75 -11.40
N ALA A 73 -3.68 -10.68 -11.11
CA ALA A 73 -4.78 -10.66 -12.06
C ALA A 73 -5.89 -9.67 -11.64
N GLY A 74 -6.74 -9.30 -12.61
CA GLY A 74 -7.94 -8.49 -12.34
C GLY A 74 -8.92 -9.24 -11.43
N GLY A 75 -9.46 -8.55 -10.42
CA GLY A 75 -10.34 -9.11 -9.39
C GLY A 75 -9.63 -9.56 -8.10
N ASP A 76 -8.28 -9.69 -8.09
CA ASP A 76 -7.48 -10.13 -6.92
C ASP A 76 -7.72 -9.31 -5.64
N ALA A 77 -8.15 -8.05 -5.77
CA ALA A 77 -8.27 -7.08 -4.70
C ALA A 77 -6.96 -6.89 -3.90
N PHE A 78 -5.80 -6.91 -4.56
CA PHE A 78 -4.51 -6.81 -3.91
C PHE A 78 -4.32 -5.42 -3.24
N GLY A 79 -3.89 -5.42 -1.98
CA GLY A 79 -3.81 -4.19 -1.18
C GLY A 79 -5.08 -3.88 -0.38
N ARG A 80 -6.09 -4.74 -0.38
CA ARG A 80 -7.28 -4.57 0.49
C ARG A 80 -6.94 -4.69 1.98
N SER A 81 -5.86 -5.41 2.31
CA SER A 81 -5.23 -5.45 3.64
C SER A 81 -3.71 -5.28 3.54
N VAL A 82 -3.13 -4.50 4.47
CA VAL A 82 -1.67 -4.27 4.56
C VAL A 82 -1.20 -4.24 6.01
N ALA A 83 0.05 -4.63 6.24
CA ALA A 83 0.76 -4.49 7.53
C ALA A 83 2.24 -4.20 7.30
N ILE A 84 2.89 -3.51 8.25
CA ILE A 84 4.31 -3.15 8.19
C ILE A 84 5.01 -3.47 9.53
N SER A 85 6.27 -3.89 9.47
CA SER A 85 7.06 -4.15 10.67
C SER A 85 7.43 -2.86 11.43
N ASN A 86 7.78 -3.01 12.71
CA ASN A 86 8.23 -1.88 13.55
C ASN A 86 9.44 -1.13 12.94
N SER A 87 10.34 -1.84 12.26
CA SER A 87 11.49 -1.25 11.57
C SER A 87 11.12 -0.50 10.29
N GLY A 88 9.97 -0.80 9.68
CA GLY A 88 9.56 -0.28 8.38
C GLY A 88 10.17 -1.02 7.19
N HIS A 89 10.96 -2.08 7.41
CA HIS A 89 11.67 -2.80 6.35
C HIS A 89 10.95 -4.06 5.84
N HIS A 90 9.84 -4.49 6.45
CA HIS A 90 9.04 -5.61 5.96
C HIS A 90 7.59 -5.20 5.85
N VAL A 91 6.94 -5.55 4.74
CA VAL A 91 5.53 -5.29 4.46
C VAL A 91 4.81 -6.60 4.09
N VAL A 92 3.62 -6.80 4.65
CA VAL A 92 2.67 -7.84 4.24
C VAL A 92 1.52 -7.17 3.50
N ILE A 93 1.10 -7.76 2.39
CA ILE A 93 -0.04 -7.31 1.59
C ILE A 93 -0.93 -8.51 1.28
N GLY A 94 -2.24 -8.38 1.54
CA GLY A 94 -3.24 -9.37 1.16
C GLY A 94 -3.97 -9.00 -0.14
N GLY A 95 -4.29 -10.02 -0.94
CA GLY A 95 -5.36 -9.98 -1.94
C GLY A 95 -6.39 -11.03 -1.58
N GLU A 96 -7.47 -10.58 -0.97
CA GLU A 96 -8.53 -11.42 -0.36
C GLU A 96 -9.65 -11.79 -1.36
N ALA A 97 -9.29 -11.90 -2.65
CA ALA A 97 -10.08 -12.48 -3.74
C ALA A 97 -9.23 -13.21 -4.83
N ASN A 98 -7.93 -13.43 -4.61
CA ASN A 98 -7.04 -14.10 -5.59
C ASN A 98 -7.35 -15.61 -5.76
N ASP A 99 -7.25 -16.09 -7.01
CA ASP A 99 -7.67 -17.44 -7.40
C ASP A 99 -6.56 -18.51 -7.43
N ALA A 100 -5.32 -18.19 -7.03
CA ALA A 100 -4.16 -19.05 -7.28
C ALA A 100 -4.22 -20.46 -6.65
N ASN A 101 -5.09 -20.66 -5.64
CA ASN A 101 -5.37 -21.97 -5.02
C ASN A 101 -6.88 -22.30 -5.00
N GLY A 102 -7.65 -21.75 -5.96
CA GLY A 102 -9.10 -21.92 -6.11
C GLY A 102 -9.89 -20.61 -5.98
N ASP A 103 -11.14 -20.65 -6.41
CA ASP A 103 -12.13 -19.54 -6.43
C ASP A 103 -12.11 -18.71 -5.12
N ALA A 104 -11.67 -17.46 -5.21
CA ALA A 104 -11.46 -16.52 -4.11
C ALA A 104 -10.70 -17.10 -2.89
N SER A 105 -9.77 -18.04 -3.10
CA SER A 105 -8.95 -18.67 -2.06
C SER A 105 -8.09 -17.68 -1.28
N GLY A 106 -7.68 -16.59 -1.94
CA GLY A 106 -6.94 -15.48 -1.38
C GLY A 106 -5.46 -15.79 -1.13
N TYR A 107 -4.66 -14.72 -1.06
CA TYR A 107 -3.23 -14.83 -0.80
C TYR A 107 -2.67 -13.63 -0.03
N ALA A 108 -1.44 -13.78 0.46
CA ALA A 108 -0.64 -12.68 0.99
C ALA A 108 0.81 -12.79 0.51
N ARG A 109 1.40 -11.65 0.15
CA ARG A 109 2.81 -11.53 -0.26
C ARG A 109 3.59 -10.69 0.74
N VAL A 110 4.84 -11.10 1.01
CA VAL A 110 5.77 -10.44 1.93
C VAL A 110 6.87 -9.76 1.10
N TYR A 111 7.19 -8.52 1.44
CA TYR A 111 8.24 -7.73 0.78
C TYR A 111 9.24 -7.22 1.82
N GLU A 112 10.53 -7.24 1.47
CA GLU A 112 11.61 -6.63 2.25
C GLU A 112 12.20 -5.45 1.49
N LEU A 113 12.54 -4.38 2.22
CA LEU A 113 13.32 -3.25 1.70
C LEU A 113 14.82 -3.51 1.94
N VAL A 114 15.60 -3.52 0.86
CA VAL A 114 17.04 -3.85 0.81
C VAL A 114 17.90 -2.66 0.39
#